data_AF-A0A198UY77-F1
#
_entry.id   AF-A0A198UY77-F1
#
_cell.length_a   1.000
_cell.length_b   1.000
_cell.length_c   1.000
_cell.angle_alpha   90.00
_cell.angle_beta   90.00
_cell.angle_gamma   90.00
#
_symmetry.space_group_name_H-M   'P 1'
#
loop_
_entity.id
_entity.type
_entity.pdbx_description
1 polymer ?
#
loop_
_entity_poly.entity_id
_entity_poly.type
_entity_poly.pdbx_seq_one_letter_code
_entity_poly.pdbx_strand_id
1 'polypeptide(L)' 'MGELFISLDLVGDDETHAVKAHCGSCQACMDICPTRAIIAPYTLDAAACISYLTIEHKGSIDIKYRKSHRQSYFWL' A
#
# COMPACT_ATOMS: atom_id res chain seq x y z
N MET A 1 -4.42 -0.54 -10.51
CA MET A 1 -5.34 0.48 -11.07
C MET A 1 -4.88 0.77 -12.49
N GLY A 2 -5.79 1.19 -13.36
CA GLY A 2 -5.42 1.65 -14.68
C GLY A 2 -6.17 2.94 -14.95
N GLU A 3 -5.47 3.92 -15.51
CA GLU A 3 -6.02 5.16 -16.02
C GLU A 3 -5.98 5.16 -17.55
N LEU A 4 -6.98 5.79 -18.17
CA LEU A 4 -7.03 6.01 -19.61
C LEU A 4 -7.12 7.50 -19.87
N PHE A 5 -6.08 8.05 -20.47
CA PHE A 5 -6.08 9.43 -20.93
C PHE A 5 -6.84 9.53 -22.26
N ILE A 6 -7.86 10.37 -22.31
CA ILE A 6 -8.64 10.65 -23.52
C ILE A 6 -8.68 12.14 -23.78
N SER A 7 -8.79 12.52 -25.05
CA SER A 7 -8.96 13.93 -25.46
C SER A 7 -10.41 14.39 -25.48
N LEU A 8 -11.36 13.52 -25.11
CA LEU A 8 -12.77 13.86 -25.03
C LEU A 8 -13.04 14.66 -23.75
N ASP A 9 -13.73 15.77 -23.89
CA ASP A 9 -14.26 16.51 -22.74
C ASP A 9 -15.37 15.70 -22.08
N LEU A 10 -15.07 15.17 -20.90
CA LEU A 10 -16.06 14.49 -20.05
C LEU A 10 -16.66 15.50 -19.08
N VAL A 11 -17.96 15.33 -18.79
CA VAL A 11 -18.54 15.97 -17.61
C VAL A 11 -17.89 15.34 -16.39
N GLY A 12 -17.10 16.13 -15.66
CA GLY A 12 -16.45 15.67 -14.45
C GLY A 12 -17.47 15.31 -13.38
N ASP A 13 -17.12 14.33 -12.56
CA ASP A 13 -17.87 14.03 -11.34
C ASP A 13 -17.88 15.27 -10.44
N ASP A 14 -19.03 15.58 -9.84
CA ASP A 14 -19.11 16.59 -8.79
C ASP A 14 -18.61 16.02 -7.44
N GLU A 15 -18.43 16.88 -6.44
CA GLU A 15 -17.94 16.47 -5.11
C GLU A 15 -18.87 15.47 -4.39
N THR A 16 -20.10 15.25 -4.87
CA THR A 16 -21.02 14.26 -4.27
C THR A 16 -20.65 12.82 -4.62
N HIS A 17 -19.84 12.62 -5.65
CA HIS A 17 -19.39 11.29 -6.09
C HIS A 17 -18.10 10.83 -5.41
N ALA A 18 -17.39 11.73 -4.74
CA ALA A 18 -16.17 11.38 -4.01
C ALA A 18 -16.49 10.52 -2.77
N VAL A 19 -15.89 9.33 -2.70
CA VAL A 19 -16.02 8.45 -1.53
C VAL A 19 -15.24 9.04 -0.36
N LYS A 20 -15.89 9.12 0.80
CA LYS A 20 -15.27 9.60 2.04
C LYS A 20 -14.41 8.51 2.67
N ALA A 21 -13.39 8.93 3.42
CA ALA A 21 -12.58 7.99 4.20
C ALA A 21 -13.41 7.28 5.28
N HIS A 22 -13.16 5.98 5.47
CA HIS A 22 -13.89 5.12 6.42
C HIS A 22 -13.02 4.56 7.56
N CYS A 23 -11.74 4.98 7.67
CA CYS A 23 -10.82 4.41 8.64
C CYS A 23 -11.19 4.77 10.09
N GLY A 24 -11.73 5.97 10.34
CA GLY A 24 -12.07 6.42 11.71
C GLY A 24 -10.89 6.30 12.66
N SER A 25 -11.08 5.59 13.78
CA SER A 25 -10.02 5.27 14.76
C SER A 25 -9.26 3.96 14.47
N CYS A 26 -9.55 3.26 13.37
CA CYS A 26 -8.91 1.98 13.05
C CYS A 26 -7.42 2.15 12.71
N GLN A 27 -6.57 1.34 13.35
CA GLN A 27 -5.13 1.26 13.09
C GLN A 27 -4.65 -0.16 12.76
N ALA A 28 -5.58 -1.10 12.51
CA ALA A 28 -5.27 -2.53 12.37
C ALA A 28 -4.21 -2.83 11.30
N CYS A 29 -4.20 -2.11 10.18
CA CYS A 29 -3.19 -2.28 9.13
C CYS A 29 -1.79 -1.83 9.58
N MET A 30 -1.70 -0.78 10.39
CA MET A 30 -0.44 -0.29 10.94
C MET A 30 0.12 -1.28 11.97
N ASP A 31 -0.76 -1.82 12.82
CA ASP A 31 -0.39 -2.77 13.86
C ASP A 31 0.13 -4.10 13.29
N ILE A 32 -0.53 -4.61 12.25
CA ILE A 32 -0.17 -5.90 11.65
C ILE A 32 0.99 -5.82 10.65
N CYS A 33 1.38 -4.62 10.20
CA CYS A 33 2.42 -4.45 9.19
C CYS A 33 3.76 -4.99 9.72
N PRO A 34 4.30 -6.09 9.17
CA PRO A 34 5.42 -6.83 9.78
C PRO A 34 6.75 -6.06 9.73
N THR A 35 6.86 -5.05 8.87
CA THR A 35 8.03 -4.18 8.75
C THR A 35 7.77 -2.76 9.23
N ARG A 36 6.56 -2.47 9.73
CA ARG A 36 6.07 -1.12 10.05
C ARG A 36 6.26 -0.12 8.91
N ALA A 37 6.01 -0.55 7.67
CA ALA A 37 6.08 0.30 6.50
C ALA A 37 5.00 1.40 6.49
N ILE A 38 3.88 1.21 7.17
CA ILE A 38 2.84 2.26 7.31
C ILE A 38 3.21 3.12 8.52
N ILE A 39 3.87 4.26 8.28
CA ILE A 39 4.47 5.11 9.33
C ILE A 39 3.47 6.08 9.97
N ALA A 40 2.38 6.41 9.25
CA ALA A 40 1.28 7.24 9.69
C ALA A 40 0.03 6.90 8.86
N PRO A 41 -1.19 7.33 9.25
CA PRO A 41 -2.38 7.16 8.42
C PRO A 41 -2.13 7.65 6.99
N TYR A 42 -2.46 6.82 6.00
CA TYR A 42 -2.30 7.10 4.57
C TYR A 42 -0.86 7.39 4.12
N THR A 43 0.14 7.08 4.94
CA THR A 43 1.56 7.33 4.65
C THR A 43 2.37 6.05 4.72
N LEU A 44 3.10 5.74 3.64
CA LEU A 44 3.85 4.50 3.48
C LEU A 44 5.34 4.79 3.20
N ASP A 45 6.24 4.15 3.95
CA ASP A 45 7.65 4.01 3.60
C ASP A 45 7.84 2.81 2.66
N ALA A 46 8.04 3.09 1.37
CA ALA A 46 8.24 2.06 0.36
C ALA A 46 9.52 1.24 0.59
N ALA A 47 10.57 1.84 1.17
CA ALA A 47 11.84 1.14 1.40
C ALA A 47 11.72 0.01 2.44
N ALA A 48 10.67 0.03 3.27
CA ALA A 48 10.32 -1.02 4.22
C ALA A 48 9.15 -1.91 3.74
N CYS A 49 8.45 -1.56 2.65
CA CYS A 49 7.25 -2.26 2.22
C CYS A 49 7.58 -3.59 1.52
N ILE A 50 7.03 -4.71 2.01
CA ILE A 50 7.29 -6.04 1.43
C ILE A 50 6.88 -6.07 -0.05
N SER A 51 5.70 -5.54 -0.39
CA SER A 51 5.20 -5.51 -1.77
C SER A 51 6.21 -4.87 -2.72
N TYR A 52 6.71 -3.67 -2.36
CA TYR A 52 7.75 -2.99 -3.14
C TYR A 52 9.05 -3.81 -3.20
N LEU A 53 9.53 -4.29 -2.04
CA LEU A 53 10.77 -5.04 -1.94
C LEU A 53 10.78 -6.34 -2.75
N THR A 54 9.61 -6.97 -2.97
CA THR A 54 9.51 -8.26 -3.68
C THR A 54 9.08 -8.13 -5.14
N ILE A 55 8.40 -7.04 -5.53
CA ILE A 55 7.83 -6.89 -6.88
C ILE A 55 8.65 -5.90 -7.72
N GLU A 56 9.05 -4.77 -7.13
CA GLU A 56 9.58 -3.62 -7.87
C GLU A 56 11.07 -3.38 -7.61
N HIS A 57 11.55 -3.68 -6.40
CA HIS A 57 12.95 -3.47 -6.02
C HIS A 57 13.88 -4.39 -6.82
N LYS A 58 14.74 -3.79 -7.63
CA LYS A 58 15.65 -4.54 -8.54
C LYS A 58 16.92 -5.06 -7.85
N GLY A 59 17.12 -4.73 -6.57
CA GLY A 59 18.32 -5.09 -5.81
C GLY A 59 18.09 -6.21 -4.81
N SER A 60 19.14 -6.56 -4.07
CA SER A 60 18.99 -7.48 -2.94
C SER A 60 18.14 -6.84 -1.84
N ILE A 61 17.18 -7.59 -1.31
CA ILE A 61 16.43 -7.18 -0.11
C ILE A 61 17.38 -7.14 1.09
N ASP A 62 17.34 -6.05 1.86
CA ASP A 62 18.10 -5.89 3.11
C ASP A 62 17.80 -7.07 4.05
N ILE A 63 18.86 -7.61 4.66
CA ILE A 63 18.81 -8.76 5.58
C ILE A 63 17.75 -8.57 6.67
N LYS A 64 17.57 -7.33 7.19
CA LYS A 64 16.57 -7.06 8.24
C LYS A 64 15.13 -7.36 7.80
N TYR A 65 14.82 -7.30 6.50
CA TYR A 65 13.50 -7.59 5.93
C TYR A 65 13.42 -9.00 5.32
N ARG A 66 14.46 -9.83 5.47
CA ARG A 66 14.47 -11.16 4.84
C ARG A 66 13.64 -12.23 5.55
N LYS A 67 13.23 -12.01 6.79
CA LYS A 67 12.33 -12.97 7.48
C LYS A 67 10.87 -12.58 7.31
N SER A 68 10.59 -11.28 7.19
CA SER A 68 9.24 -10.74 7.13
C SER A 68 8.52 -11.07 5.83
N HIS A 69 9.23 -11.27 4.71
CA HIS A 69 8.60 -11.62 3.43
C HIS A 69 8.03 -13.05 3.36
N ARG A 70 8.34 -13.92 4.33
CA ARG A 70 7.96 -15.35 4.30
C ARG A 70 6.65 -15.67 5.03
N GLN A 71 5.80 -14.67 5.26
CA GLN A 71 4.52 -14.82 5.98
C GLN A 71 3.34 -15.31 5.11
N SER A 72 3.53 -15.58 3.81
CA SER A 72 2.46 -16.14 2.95
C SER A 72 2.19 -17.64 3.12
N TYR A 73 2.93 -18.35 3.98
CA TYR A 73 2.77 -19.79 4.22
C TYR A 73 2.58 -20.14 5.72
N PHE A 74 1.94 -19.27 6.51
CA PHE A 74 1.60 -19.57 7.92
C PHE A 74 0.13 -20.00 8.12
N TRP A 75 -0.57 -20.30 7.02
CA TRP A 75 -1.92 -20.90 7.02
C TRP A 75 -1.95 -22.29 6.34
N LEU A 76 -0.80 -22.98 6.28
CA LEU A 76 -0.67 -24.42 6.06
C LEU A 76 0.06 -25.05 7.25
#